data_AF-M1XN13-F1
#
_entry.id   AF-M1XN13-F1
#
_cell.length_a   1.000
_cell.length_b   1.000
_cell.length_c   1.000
_cell.angle_alpha   90.00
_cell.angle_beta   90.00
_cell.angle_gamma   90.00
#
_symmetry.space_group_name_H-M   'P 1'
#
loop_
_entity.id
_entity.type
_entity.pdbx_description
1 polymer ?
#
loop_
_entity_poly.entity_id
_entity_poly.type
_entity_poly.pdbx_seq_one_letter_code
_entity_poly.pdbx_strand_id
1 'polypeptide(L)'
;MIELEGTHTTARVLTDDEGLVEGNVLDQLEDLVDHPAFTEPIRMMPDAHVGAGAPVGFTMPLGDRIVPNIVGVDVGCGMAAFELGDELPLSDADREAAVRNAVPMGRSVHAYDDAPHLVNEFPFERATRVFERFDDAHAARFGERIDPGFDFDGYDSTYFNSLCGRVLADQRQGMGHVIKSAGTLGGGNHFVEFARSRASGRYWLVVHSGSRYLGKSVAEFWQGRASDYRSADRIREAIPDSDYEFLKFDPEAVGDRELHAWVTGGMGESHLRKKAIRAAFDGSEIERAFERLSRPTADVETRSDDLDYLEGREAHGYYVDMLFAQQYARWNRTLIGEAICSALGVEPIDSFQSIHNYIDFRDLTVRKGATPAREGQRVVVPLNMAEGSIIASGRGNDAYHRSAPHGAGRTMSRGEAFETVEMAEFETAMAGVYSESVVDGVRDEAPMAYKPADAIADALEPTAAITDRLDPVHNLKSVE
;
A
#
# COMPACT_ATOMS: atom_id res chain seq x y z
N MET A 1 -4.96 10.26 -24.75
CA MET A 1 -4.87 8.94 -24.09
C MET A 1 -3.75 8.11 -24.70
N ILE A 2 -2.87 7.58 -23.86
CA ILE A 2 -1.74 6.72 -24.24
C ILE A 2 -2.17 5.26 -24.02
N GLU A 3 -1.95 4.39 -25.01
CA GLU A 3 -2.23 2.95 -24.92
C GLU A 3 -0.93 2.17 -25.15
N LEU A 4 -0.69 1.16 -24.32
CA LEU A 4 0.43 0.24 -24.41
C LEU A 4 -0.11 -1.19 -24.53
N GLU A 5 0.47 -1.96 -25.43
CA GLU A 5 0.16 -3.37 -25.63
C GLU A 5 1.44 -4.17 -25.37
N GLY A 6 1.37 -5.08 -24.40
CA GLY A 6 2.46 -5.98 -24.05
C GLY A 6 2.10 -7.43 -24.33
N THR A 7 3.01 -8.31 -23.93
CA THR A 7 2.95 -9.75 -24.15
C THR A 7 1.82 -10.41 -23.35
N HIS A 8 1.47 -9.87 -22.18
CA HIS A 8 0.47 -10.47 -21.28
C HIS A 8 -0.81 -9.65 -21.13
N THR A 9 -0.75 -8.32 -21.26
CA THR A 9 -1.93 -7.47 -21.13
C THR A 9 -1.76 -6.13 -21.85
N THR A 10 -2.74 -5.23 -21.67
CA THR A 10 -2.74 -3.86 -22.17
C THR A 10 -2.79 -2.87 -21.02
N ALA A 11 -2.19 -1.70 -21.19
CA ALA A 11 -2.32 -0.57 -20.28
C ALA A 11 -2.88 0.65 -21.01
N ARG A 12 -3.72 1.43 -20.34
CA ARG A 12 -4.21 2.71 -20.83
C ARG A 12 -4.02 3.80 -19.79
N VAL A 13 -3.35 4.87 -20.18
CA VAL A 13 -3.21 6.09 -19.38
C VAL A 13 -4.35 7.03 -19.71
N LEU A 14 -5.16 7.33 -18.69
CA LEU A 14 -6.48 7.92 -18.83
C LEU A 14 -6.45 9.46 -18.79
N THR A 15 -5.46 10.05 -19.43
CA THR A 15 -5.31 11.50 -19.65
C THR A 15 -5.14 11.80 -21.14
N ASP A 16 -5.64 12.95 -21.58
CA ASP A 16 -5.38 13.49 -22.92
C ASP A 16 -4.20 14.48 -22.93
N ASP A 17 -3.72 14.88 -21.76
CA ASP A 17 -2.50 15.70 -21.61
C ASP A 17 -1.30 14.80 -21.30
N GLU A 18 -0.47 14.56 -22.31
CA GLU A 18 0.76 13.77 -22.19
C GLU A 18 1.79 14.44 -21.27
N GLY A 19 1.72 15.77 -21.08
CA GLY A 19 2.61 16.51 -20.19
C GLY A 19 2.41 16.18 -18.70
N LEU A 20 1.30 15.51 -18.34
CA LEU A 20 1.02 15.07 -16.98
C LEU A 20 1.67 13.72 -16.62
N VAL A 21 2.27 13.03 -17.59
CA VAL A 21 2.84 11.68 -17.45
C VAL A 21 4.35 11.73 -17.63
N GLU A 22 5.10 11.40 -16.58
CA GLU A 22 6.56 11.33 -16.65
C GLU A 22 7.02 10.13 -17.49
N GLY A 23 8.12 10.25 -18.25
CA GLY A 23 8.64 9.17 -19.10
C GLY A 23 8.89 7.87 -18.32
N ASN A 24 9.41 7.98 -17.10
CA ASN A 24 9.67 6.86 -16.21
C ASN A 24 8.39 6.09 -15.80
N VAL A 25 7.20 6.70 -15.87
CA VAL A 25 5.92 6.00 -15.66
C VAL A 25 5.64 5.05 -16.81
N LEU A 26 5.95 5.46 -18.05
CA LEU A 26 5.76 4.61 -19.23
C LEU A 26 6.70 3.42 -19.20
N ASP A 27 7.97 3.62 -18.80
CA ASP A 27 8.94 2.53 -18.62
C ASP A 27 8.42 1.48 -17.63
N GLN A 28 7.90 1.92 -16.47
CA GLN A 28 7.28 1.00 -15.50
C GLN A 28 6.05 0.28 -16.08
N LEU A 29 5.25 0.94 -16.92
CA LEU A 29 4.08 0.30 -17.53
C LEU A 29 4.46 -0.73 -18.58
N GLU A 30 5.52 -0.49 -19.36
CA GLU A 30 6.07 -1.46 -20.31
C GLU A 30 6.45 -2.76 -19.58
N ASP A 31 7.19 -2.65 -18.47
CA ASP A 31 7.53 -3.80 -17.62
C ASP A 31 6.29 -4.55 -17.13
N LEU A 32 5.23 -3.83 -16.72
CA LEU A 32 4.01 -4.46 -16.22
C LEU A 32 3.22 -5.17 -17.33
N VAL A 33 3.05 -4.58 -18.52
CA VAL A 33 2.26 -5.21 -19.61
C VAL A 33 2.93 -6.45 -20.21
N ASP A 34 4.25 -6.53 -20.09
CA ASP A 34 5.08 -7.67 -20.50
C ASP A 34 5.36 -8.68 -19.39
N HIS A 35 4.81 -8.49 -18.18
CA HIS A 35 5.08 -9.38 -17.05
C HIS A 35 3.93 -10.38 -16.78
N PRO A 36 4.22 -11.68 -16.57
CA PRO A 36 3.22 -12.77 -16.55
C PRO A 36 2.26 -12.78 -15.36
N ALA A 37 2.49 -11.92 -14.36
CA ALA A 37 1.55 -11.72 -13.26
C ALA A 37 0.40 -10.75 -13.59
N PHE A 38 0.54 -9.96 -14.67
CA PHE A 38 -0.46 -8.97 -15.08
C PHE A 38 -1.19 -9.45 -16.32
N THR A 39 -2.33 -10.09 -16.10
CA THR A 39 -3.14 -10.71 -17.16
C THR A 39 -4.41 -9.93 -17.47
N GLU A 40 -4.74 -8.95 -16.64
CA GLU A 40 -5.96 -8.15 -16.74
C GLU A 40 -5.62 -6.74 -17.25
N PRO A 41 -6.54 -6.03 -17.95
CA PRO A 41 -6.25 -4.71 -18.48
C PRO A 41 -5.90 -3.72 -17.36
N ILE A 42 -4.80 -2.98 -17.54
CA ILE A 42 -4.32 -1.96 -16.60
C ILE A 42 -4.91 -0.60 -16.98
N ARG A 43 -5.29 0.18 -15.97
CA ARG A 43 -5.74 1.57 -16.13
C ARG A 43 -4.97 2.47 -15.18
N MET A 44 -4.35 3.50 -15.76
CA MET A 44 -3.59 4.50 -15.02
C MET A 44 -4.40 5.78 -14.92
N MET A 45 -4.64 6.22 -13.68
CA MET A 45 -5.31 7.47 -13.37
C MET A 45 -4.46 8.68 -13.85
N PRO A 46 -5.08 9.84 -14.14
CA PRO A 46 -4.35 11.04 -14.58
C PRO A 46 -3.30 11.59 -13.60
N ASP A 47 -3.41 11.28 -12.31
CA ASP A 47 -2.44 11.64 -11.26
C ASP A 47 -1.23 10.68 -11.21
N ALA A 48 -1.07 9.83 -12.23
CA ALA A 48 0.02 8.86 -12.27
C ALA A 48 1.41 9.50 -12.19
N HIS A 49 2.28 8.84 -11.44
CA HIS A 49 3.68 9.20 -11.23
C HIS A 49 4.45 7.96 -10.76
N VAL A 50 5.78 8.03 -10.81
CA VAL A 50 6.65 6.90 -10.44
C VAL A 50 6.38 6.45 -9.00
N GLY A 51 6.30 5.15 -8.80
CA GLY A 51 6.12 4.53 -7.49
C GLY A 51 7.02 3.31 -7.32
N ALA A 52 7.25 2.89 -6.07
CA ALA A 52 8.03 1.68 -5.78
C ALA A 52 7.29 0.42 -6.27
N GLY A 53 7.87 -0.39 -7.17
CA GLY A 53 7.25 -1.59 -7.76
C GLY A 53 6.30 -1.31 -8.92
N ALA A 54 5.31 -0.44 -8.73
CA ALA A 54 4.39 0.00 -9.78
C ALA A 54 4.08 1.50 -9.68
N PRO A 55 3.67 2.16 -10.77
CA PRO A 55 3.34 3.57 -10.72
C PRO A 55 2.14 3.82 -9.81
N VAL A 56 2.12 4.98 -9.17
CA VAL A 56 0.96 5.47 -8.43
C VAL A 56 -0.13 5.85 -9.45
N GLY A 57 -1.40 5.71 -9.11
CA GLY A 57 -2.52 5.82 -10.05
C GLY A 57 -2.89 4.49 -10.72
N PHE A 58 -2.28 3.38 -10.32
CA PHE A 58 -2.50 2.06 -10.89
C PHE A 58 -3.84 1.46 -10.45
N THR A 59 -4.56 0.89 -11.43
CA THR A 59 -5.70 0.00 -11.19
C THR A 59 -5.73 -1.16 -12.16
N MET A 60 -6.12 -2.33 -11.66
CA MET A 60 -6.29 -3.55 -12.46
C MET A 60 -7.27 -4.50 -11.76
N PRO A 61 -8.20 -5.16 -12.47
CA PRO A 61 -8.92 -6.29 -11.92
C PRO A 61 -7.95 -7.36 -11.39
N LEU A 62 -8.32 -8.05 -10.33
CA LEU A 62 -7.52 -9.10 -9.73
C LEU A 62 -7.40 -10.26 -10.73
N GLY A 63 -6.17 -10.64 -11.08
CA GLY A 63 -5.86 -11.84 -11.84
C GLY A 63 -5.60 -13.04 -10.92
N ASP A 64 -5.20 -14.17 -11.50
CA ASP A 64 -4.85 -15.40 -10.78
C ASP A 64 -3.52 -15.28 -9.99
N ARG A 65 -2.76 -14.21 -10.27
CA ARG A 65 -1.46 -13.89 -9.67
C ARG A 65 -1.53 -12.51 -9.05
N ILE A 66 -0.74 -12.32 -7.99
CA ILE A 66 -0.63 -11.03 -7.32
C ILE A 66 0.82 -10.74 -6.95
N VAL A 67 1.27 -9.53 -7.26
CA VAL A 67 2.54 -8.98 -6.81
C VAL A 67 2.26 -8.14 -5.55
N PRO A 68 2.63 -8.56 -4.33
CA PRO A 68 2.31 -7.81 -3.11
C PRO A 68 2.77 -6.34 -3.15
N ASN A 69 3.95 -6.09 -3.72
CA ASN A 69 4.51 -4.75 -3.91
C ASN A 69 3.67 -3.82 -4.79
N ILE A 70 2.76 -4.35 -5.63
CA ILE A 70 1.93 -3.48 -6.48
C ILE A 70 0.94 -2.64 -5.69
N VAL A 71 0.56 -3.08 -4.49
CA VAL A 71 -0.31 -2.28 -3.62
C VAL A 71 0.52 -1.27 -2.81
N GLY A 72 1.78 -1.63 -2.53
CA GLY A 72 2.72 -0.86 -1.73
C GLY A 72 2.66 -1.19 -0.24
N VAL A 73 3.66 -0.68 0.49
CA VAL A 73 3.89 -1.00 1.90
C VAL A 73 2.89 -0.36 2.87
N ASP A 74 2.21 0.72 2.47
CA ASP A 74 1.19 1.38 3.29
C ASP A 74 -0.21 0.84 2.96
N VAL A 75 -0.41 -0.44 3.26
CA VAL A 75 -1.65 -1.18 2.97
C VAL A 75 -2.84 -0.49 3.63
N GLY A 76 -3.90 -0.25 2.88
CA GLY A 76 -5.12 0.40 3.36
C GLY A 76 -4.98 1.89 3.64
N CYS A 77 -3.89 2.55 3.22
CA CYS A 77 -3.76 4.01 3.28
C CYS A 77 -4.98 4.70 2.64
N GLY A 78 -5.37 5.82 3.22
CA GLY A 78 -6.53 6.57 2.78
C GLY A 78 -6.98 7.64 3.76
N MET A 79 -8.14 8.19 3.48
CA MET A 79 -8.72 9.35 4.15
C MET A 79 -9.95 8.97 4.96
N ALA A 80 -10.17 9.66 6.06
CA ALA A 80 -11.45 9.74 6.76
C ALA A 80 -11.88 11.20 6.85
N ALA A 81 -13.14 11.48 6.52
CA ALA A 81 -13.73 12.82 6.59
C ALA A 81 -14.88 12.80 7.59
N PHE A 82 -14.92 13.80 8.47
CA PHE A 82 -15.90 13.99 9.54
C PHE A 82 -16.48 15.40 9.44
N GLU A 83 -17.80 15.52 9.35
CA GLU A 83 -18.48 16.82 9.36
C GLU A 83 -18.66 17.28 10.82
N LEU A 84 -18.03 18.40 11.20
CA LEU A 84 -18.03 18.90 12.59
C LEU A 84 -19.20 19.83 12.90
N GLY A 85 -19.76 20.50 11.89
CA GLY A 85 -20.87 21.45 12.05
C GLY A 85 -20.47 22.90 11.81
N ASP A 86 -21.24 23.85 12.37
CA ASP A 86 -21.13 25.28 12.04
C ASP A 86 -19.97 25.98 12.78
N GLU A 87 -19.46 25.38 13.86
CA GLU A 87 -18.40 25.93 14.70
C GLU A 87 -17.17 25.02 14.72
N LEU A 88 -15.99 25.62 14.77
CA LEU A 88 -14.72 24.92 15.01
C LEU A 88 -14.21 25.31 16.39
N PRO A 89 -14.25 24.39 17.38
CA PRO A 89 -13.83 24.73 18.74
C PRO A 89 -12.32 24.98 18.86
N LEU A 90 -11.98 25.67 19.95
CA LEU A 90 -10.64 26.08 20.35
C LEU A 90 -10.00 27.10 19.40
N SER A 91 -9.08 27.92 19.93
CA SER A 91 -8.21 28.74 19.09
C SER A 91 -7.25 27.86 18.29
N ASP A 92 -6.61 28.39 17.24
CA ASP A 92 -5.74 27.58 16.40
C ASP A 92 -4.61 26.90 17.19
N ALA A 93 -3.91 27.64 18.06
CA ALA A 93 -2.84 27.10 18.90
C ALA A 93 -3.34 26.08 19.94
N ASP A 94 -4.48 26.35 20.57
CA ASP A 94 -5.07 25.41 21.54
C ASP A 94 -5.55 24.13 20.86
N ARG A 95 -6.11 24.26 19.65
CA ARG A 95 -6.52 23.13 18.81
C ARG A 95 -5.33 22.29 18.38
N GLU A 96 -4.23 22.92 17.97
CA GLU A 96 -2.99 22.22 17.62
C GLU A 96 -2.49 21.40 18.81
N ALA A 97 -2.37 22.04 19.98
CA ALA A 97 -1.94 21.37 21.20
C ALA A 97 -2.86 20.22 21.58
N ALA A 98 -4.19 20.40 21.50
CA ALA A 98 -5.16 19.36 21.80
C ALA A 98 -5.01 18.15 20.87
N VAL A 99 -4.87 18.38 19.56
CA VAL A 99 -4.71 17.30 18.57
C VAL A 99 -3.38 16.56 18.76
N ARG A 100 -2.27 17.26 18.92
CA ARG A 100 -0.95 16.63 19.13
C ARG A 100 -0.87 15.84 20.44
N ASN A 101 -1.60 16.26 21.47
CA ASN A 101 -1.70 15.52 22.72
C ASN A 101 -2.58 14.26 22.59
N ALA A 102 -3.65 14.33 21.79
CA ALA A 102 -4.58 13.21 21.61
C ALA A 102 -4.07 12.16 20.61
N VAL A 103 -3.27 12.58 19.61
CA VAL A 103 -2.86 11.72 18.49
C VAL A 103 -1.34 11.75 18.34
N PRO A 104 -0.64 10.66 18.72
CA PRO A 104 0.78 10.50 18.42
C PRO A 104 1.05 10.56 16.92
N MET A 105 2.11 11.27 16.53
CA MET A 105 2.50 11.49 15.13
C MET A 105 3.95 11.05 14.89
N GLY A 106 4.31 10.88 13.62
CA GLY A 106 5.65 10.47 13.21
C GLY A 106 5.97 9.04 13.60
N ARG A 107 7.06 8.87 14.34
CA ARG A 107 7.51 7.56 14.87
C ARG A 107 6.94 7.25 16.24
N SER A 108 6.25 8.21 16.86
CA SER A 108 5.67 8.05 18.19
C SER A 108 4.42 7.16 18.17
N VAL A 109 4.20 6.45 19.27
CA VAL A 109 3.05 5.57 19.51
C VAL A 109 2.50 5.83 20.90
N HIS A 110 1.28 5.36 21.18
CA HIS A 110 0.67 5.49 22.51
C HIS A 110 1.51 4.82 23.60
N ALA A 111 1.35 5.28 24.85
CA ALA A 111 1.79 4.50 26.01
C ALA A 111 0.96 3.23 26.13
N TYR A 112 1.43 2.24 26.87
CA TYR A 112 0.73 0.95 26.98
C TYR A 112 -0.67 1.08 27.59
N ASP A 113 -0.82 1.92 28.62
CA ASP A 113 -2.09 2.11 29.33
C ASP A 113 -3.09 2.98 28.56
N ASP A 114 -2.61 3.78 27.60
CA ASP A 114 -3.42 4.67 26.77
C ASP A 114 -3.76 4.06 25.40
N ALA A 115 -3.14 2.93 25.05
CA ALA A 115 -3.34 2.29 23.76
C ALA A 115 -4.73 1.64 23.66
N PRO A 116 -5.38 1.68 22.48
CA PRO A 116 -6.63 0.97 22.25
C PRO A 116 -6.48 -0.53 22.54
N HIS A 117 -7.47 -1.10 23.22
CA HIS A 117 -7.48 -2.51 23.55
C HIS A 117 -7.95 -3.33 22.34
N LEU A 118 -7.03 -3.61 21.41
CA LEU A 118 -7.29 -4.26 20.12
C LEU A 118 -8.24 -5.45 20.20
N VAL A 119 -8.05 -6.37 21.16
CA VAL A 119 -8.92 -7.55 21.30
C VAL A 119 -10.39 -7.21 21.58
N ASN A 120 -10.65 -6.09 22.27
CA ASN A 120 -11.98 -5.69 22.70
C ASN A 120 -12.61 -4.67 21.75
N GLU A 121 -11.77 -3.84 21.11
CA GLU A 121 -12.23 -2.66 20.35
C GLU A 121 -12.10 -2.83 18.83
N PHE A 122 -11.20 -3.69 18.35
CA PHE A 122 -11.09 -3.93 16.91
C PHE A 122 -12.36 -4.62 16.39
N PRO A 123 -12.96 -4.14 15.29
CA PRO A 123 -14.21 -4.66 14.79
C PRO A 123 -14.02 -5.98 14.00
N PHE A 124 -13.65 -7.06 14.70
CA PHE A 124 -13.41 -8.39 14.14
C PHE A 124 -14.58 -8.91 13.29
N GLU A 125 -15.82 -8.80 13.78
CA GLU A 125 -17.02 -9.22 13.04
C GLU A 125 -17.19 -8.46 11.71
N ARG A 126 -16.76 -7.19 11.65
CA ARG A 126 -16.75 -6.44 10.40
C ARG A 126 -15.72 -7.02 9.45
N ALA A 127 -14.50 -7.29 9.93
CA ALA A 127 -13.45 -7.88 9.13
C ALA A 127 -13.89 -9.24 8.56
N THR A 128 -14.50 -10.09 9.39
CA THR A 128 -14.99 -11.42 8.96
C THR A 128 -16.06 -11.30 7.89
N ARG A 129 -17.03 -10.39 8.07
CA ARG A 129 -18.02 -10.10 7.01
C ARG A 129 -17.43 -9.54 5.73
N VAL A 130 -16.31 -8.82 5.80
CA VAL A 130 -15.59 -8.36 4.59
C VAL A 130 -14.94 -9.55 3.89
N PHE A 131 -14.34 -10.47 4.64
CA PHE A 131 -13.79 -11.71 4.10
C PHE A 131 -14.85 -12.63 3.51
N GLU A 132 -16.00 -12.83 4.16
CA GLU A 132 -17.07 -13.68 3.60
C GLU A 132 -17.52 -13.18 2.23
N ARG A 133 -17.71 -11.86 2.08
CA ARG A 133 -18.03 -11.25 0.78
C ARG A 133 -16.89 -11.37 -0.23
N PHE A 134 -15.65 -11.26 0.24
CA PHE A 134 -14.48 -11.46 -0.60
C PHE A 134 -14.45 -12.88 -1.16
N ASP A 135 -14.59 -13.86 -0.29
CA ASP A 135 -14.57 -15.28 -0.61
C ASP A 135 -15.70 -15.66 -1.58
N ASP A 136 -16.91 -15.08 -1.39
CA ASP A 136 -18.01 -15.20 -2.36
C ASP A 136 -17.66 -14.60 -3.72
N ALA A 137 -17.08 -13.39 -3.76
CA ALA A 137 -16.69 -12.74 -5.00
C ALA A 137 -15.55 -13.50 -5.71
N HIS A 138 -14.58 -13.99 -4.94
CA HIS A 138 -13.46 -14.80 -5.43
C HIS A 138 -13.98 -16.10 -6.05
N ALA A 139 -14.83 -16.84 -5.34
CA ALA A 139 -15.44 -18.06 -5.86
C ALA A 139 -16.28 -17.81 -7.12
N ALA A 140 -16.97 -16.67 -7.21
CA ALA A 140 -17.72 -16.31 -8.40
C ALA A 140 -16.82 -15.99 -9.61
N ARG A 141 -15.63 -15.41 -9.39
CA ARG A 141 -14.69 -15.03 -10.45
C ARG A 141 -13.78 -16.19 -10.88
N PHE A 142 -13.20 -16.90 -9.91
CA PHE A 142 -12.14 -17.89 -10.14
C PHE A 142 -12.62 -19.34 -10.00
N GLY A 143 -13.86 -19.56 -9.55
CA GLY A 143 -14.44 -20.89 -9.40
C GLY A 143 -13.99 -21.64 -8.15
N GLU A 144 -13.20 -21.01 -7.27
CA GLU A 144 -12.72 -21.60 -6.02
C GLU A 144 -12.78 -20.64 -4.83
N ARG A 145 -12.93 -21.24 -3.65
CA ARG A 145 -12.95 -20.54 -2.37
C ARG A 145 -11.52 -20.28 -1.88
N ILE A 146 -11.35 -19.24 -1.07
CA ILE A 146 -10.06 -18.89 -0.49
C ILE A 146 -9.62 -19.98 0.49
N ASP A 147 -8.48 -20.59 0.19
CA ASP A 147 -7.75 -21.51 1.07
C ASP A 147 -6.37 -20.90 1.35
N PRO A 148 -6.18 -20.25 2.52
CA PRO A 148 -4.96 -19.51 2.82
C PRO A 148 -3.77 -20.40 3.19
N GLY A 149 -3.95 -21.74 3.21
CA GLY A 149 -2.89 -22.68 3.60
C GLY A 149 -2.55 -22.67 5.10
N PHE A 150 -3.38 -22.03 5.93
CA PHE A 150 -3.31 -22.07 7.39
C PHE A 150 -4.73 -22.10 7.99
N ASP A 151 -4.82 -22.46 9.27
CA ASP A 151 -6.09 -22.51 9.99
C ASP A 151 -6.74 -21.12 10.09
N PHE A 152 -7.96 -20.98 9.55
CA PHE A 152 -8.66 -19.71 9.44
C PHE A 152 -10.18 -19.89 9.41
N ASP A 153 -10.83 -19.54 10.52
CA ASP A 153 -12.29 -19.55 10.69
C ASP A 153 -12.89 -18.14 10.78
N GLY A 154 -12.16 -17.14 10.26
CA GLY A 154 -12.48 -15.72 10.38
C GLY A 154 -11.50 -14.97 11.27
N TYR A 155 -11.75 -13.67 11.44
CA TYR A 155 -10.87 -12.82 12.22
C TYR A 155 -11.30 -12.76 13.68
N ASP A 156 -10.37 -13.02 14.57
CA ASP A 156 -10.48 -12.87 16.01
C ASP A 156 -9.10 -12.54 16.63
N SER A 157 -9.01 -12.53 17.95
CA SER A 157 -7.75 -12.31 18.65
C SER A 157 -6.74 -13.45 18.44
N THR A 158 -7.19 -14.68 18.23
CA THR A 158 -6.36 -15.84 17.93
C THR A 158 -5.66 -15.64 16.59
N TYR A 159 -6.41 -15.25 15.56
CA TYR A 159 -5.88 -14.90 14.26
C TYR A 159 -4.89 -13.73 14.35
N PHE A 160 -5.23 -12.66 15.07
CA PHE A 160 -4.32 -11.51 15.21
C PHE A 160 -2.97 -11.93 15.82
N ASN A 161 -2.98 -12.75 16.87
CA ASN A 161 -1.77 -13.29 17.47
C ASN A 161 -0.96 -14.13 16.46
N SER A 162 -1.65 -14.99 15.70
CA SER A 162 -1.04 -15.82 14.66
C SER A 162 -0.42 -14.99 13.54
N LEU A 163 -1.13 -13.97 13.05
CA LEU A 163 -0.66 -13.01 12.06
C LEU A 163 0.62 -12.32 12.54
N CYS A 164 0.59 -11.72 13.73
CA CYS A 164 1.76 -11.07 14.31
C CYS A 164 2.93 -12.04 14.50
N GLY A 165 2.66 -13.28 14.92
CA GLY A 165 3.67 -14.33 15.04
C GLY A 165 4.36 -14.67 13.71
N ARG A 166 3.64 -14.56 12.57
CA ARG A 166 4.21 -14.76 11.23
C ARG A 166 4.95 -13.53 10.71
N VAL A 167 4.25 -12.39 10.62
CA VAL A 167 4.75 -11.23 9.87
C VAL A 167 5.74 -10.37 10.65
N LEU A 168 5.82 -10.53 11.97
CA LEU A 168 6.73 -9.77 12.84
C LEU A 168 7.92 -10.59 13.34
N ALA A 169 8.04 -11.88 12.98
CA ALA A 169 9.08 -12.77 13.51
C ALA A 169 10.51 -12.24 13.27
N ASP A 170 10.75 -11.71 12.07
CA ASP A 170 12.05 -11.18 11.63
C ASP A 170 12.08 -9.64 11.65
N GLN A 171 11.10 -9.01 12.31
CA GLN A 171 10.91 -7.55 12.34
C GLN A 171 11.49 -6.92 13.61
N ARG A 172 11.87 -5.64 13.51
CA ARG A 172 12.40 -4.89 14.67
C ARG A 172 11.36 -4.64 15.75
N GLN A 173 10.10 -4.48 15.36
CA GLN A 173 8.99 -4.17 16.26
C GLN A 173 8.05 -5.36 16.35
N GLY A 174 7.67 -5.72 17.58
CA GLY A 174 6.74 -6.81 17.85
C GLY A 174 5.28 -6.36 17.98
N MET A 175 4.41 -7.32 18.32
CA MET A 175 2.96 -7.13 18.45
C MET A 175 2.56 -5.95 19.36
N GLY A 176 3.28 -5.73 20.46
CA GLY A 176 3.00 -4.61 21.36
C GLY A 176 3.19 -3.24 20.72
N HIS A 177 4.09 -3.11 19.74
CA HIS A 177 4.24 -1.87 18.97
C HIS A 177 3.08 -1.68 18.01
N VAL A 178 2.60 -2.75 17.37
CA VAL A 178 1.40 -2.71 16.52
C VAL A 178 0.21 -2.21 17.32
N ILE A 179 -0.08 -2.81 18.48
CA ILE A 179 -1.21 -2.38 19.34
C ILE A 179 -1.12 -0.89 19.70
N LYS A 180 0.04 -0.43 20.16
CA LYS A 180 0.27 0.99 20.52
C LYS A 180 0.22 1.95 19.32
N SER A 181 0.35 1.44 18.09
CA SER A 181 0.26 2.24 16.87
C SER A 181 -1.18 2.47 16.42
N ALA A 182 -2.17 1.78 16.99
CA ALA A 182 -3.57 2.03 16.69
C ALA A 182 -3.99 3.41 17.21
N GLY A 183 -4.67 4.20 16.39
CA GLY A 183 -5.01 5.59 16.71
C GLY A 183 -3.81 6.55 16.60
N THR A 184 -2.82 6.26 15.77
CA THR A 184 -1.65 7.13 15.55
C THR A 184 -1.57 7.60 14.10
N LEU A 185 -1.15 8.85 13.89
CA LEU A 185 -1.15 9.46 12.56
C LEU A 185 -0.08 8.85 11.66
N GLY A 186 1.15 8.77 12.16
CA GLY A 186 2.33 8.50 11.33
C GLY A 186 3.01 9.74 10.78
N GLY A 187 3.91 9.52 9.82
CA GLY A 187 4.71 10.54 9.16
C GLY A 187 4.61 10.46 7.64
N GLY A 188 5.46 11.19 6.93
CA GLY A 188 5.37 11.33 5.46
C GLY A 188 4.12 12.12 5.06
N ASN A 189 3.33 11.58 4.13
CA ASN A 189 2.15 12.29 3.61
C ASN A 189 0.91 12.22 4.51
N HIS A 190 0.99 11.56 5.67
CA HIS A 190 -0.10 11.50 6.65
C HIS A 190 -0.32 12.87 7.32
N PHE A 191 -1.58 13.27 7.49
CA PHE A 191 -1.94 14.60 7.98
C PHE A 191 -3.32 14.64 8.66
N VAL A 192 -3.54 15.70 9.42
CA VAL A 192 -4.84 16.14 9.95
C VAL A 192 -5.14 17.51 9.36
N GLU A 193 -6.35 17.70 8.86
CA GLU A 193 -6.81 18.96 8.27
C GLU A 193 -8.15 19.33 8.86
N PHE A 194 -8.27 20.57 9.32
CA PHE A 194 -9.55 21.22 9.54
C PHE A 194 -9.80 22.17 8.39
N ALA A 195 -10.96 22.04 7.76
CA ALA A 195 -11.30 22.79 6.58
C ALA A 195 -12.76 23.25 6.61
N ARG A 196 -13.05 24.33 5.90
CA ARG A 196 -14.40 24.88 5.77
C ARG A 196 -14.97 24.53 4.40
N SER A 197 -16.15 23.94 4.40
CA SER A 197 -16.92 23.64 3.19
C SER A 197 -17.30 24.92 2.46
N ARG A 198 -16.99 25.00 1.16
CA ARG A 198 -17.44 26.11 0.30
C ARG A 198 -18.95 26.08 0.07
N ALA A 199 -19.55 24.90 -0.01
CA ALA A 199 -20.97 24.74 -0.30
C ALA A 199 -21.87 25.05 0.91
N SER A 200 -21.51 24.55 2.09
CA SER A 200 -22.33 24.63 3.31
C SER A 200 -21.83 25.64 4.34
N GLY A 201 -20.55 26.02 4.29
CA GLY A 201 -19.91 26.85 5.30
C GLY A 201 -19.55 26.11 6.60
N ARG A 202 -19.87 24.81 6.71
CA ARG A 202 -19.54 23.95 7.87
C ARG A 202 -18.09 23.52 7.90
N TYR A 203 -17.60 23.21 9.08
CA TYR A 203 -16.27 22.68 9.30
C TYR A 203 -16.23 21.16 9.13
N TRP A 204 -15.11 20.71 8.59
CA TRP A 204 -14.77 19.32 8.36
C TRP A 204 -13.42 19.01 8.99
N LEU A 205 -13.30 17.81 9.53
CA LEU A 205 -12.04 17.19 9.90
C LEU A 205 -11.72 16.13 8.85
N VAL A 206 -10.52 16.20 8.28
CA VAL A 206 -10.00 15.26 7.31
C VAL A 206 -8.71 14.65 7.86
N VAL A 207 -8.66 13.31 7.92
CA VAL A 207 -7.54 12.54 8.48
C VAL A 207 -6.97 11.62 7.41
N HIS A 208 -5.68 11.77 7.11
CA HIS A 208 -4.92 10.88 6.23
C HIS A 208 -4.01 9.97 7.05
N SER A 209 -4.25 8.66 7.02
CA SER A 209 -3.37 7.67 7.65
C SER A 209 -3.60 6.27 7.08
N GLY A 210 -2.71 5.34 7.41
CA GLY A 210 -2.72 3.97 6.91
C GLY A 210 -2.66 2.91 8.02
N SER A 211 -2.09 1.75 7.68
CA SER A 211 -2.00 0.56 8.54
C SER A 211 -0.78 0.56 9.48
N ARG A 212 0.02 1.62 9.43
CA ARG A 212 1.21 1.80 10.27
C ARG A 212 2.19 0.63 10.06
N TYR A 213 2.87 0.21 11.13
CA TYR A 213 3.87 -0.87 11.05
C TYR A 213 3.28 -2.20 10.58
N LEU A 214 2.01 -2.50 10.92
CA LEU A 214 1.39 -3.79 10.60
C LEU A 214 1.31 -4.03 9.08
N GLY A 215 0.75 -3.09 8.32
CA GLY A 215 0.61 -3.29 6.87
C GLY A 215 1.94 -3.29 6.14
N LYS A 216 2.92 -2.50 6.62
CA LYS A 216 4.31 -2.60 6.15
C LYS A 216 4.84 -4.02 6.33
N SER A 217 4.73 -4.58 7.53
CA SER A 217 5.22 -5.93 7.82
C SER A 217 4.48 -7.01 7.04
N VAL A 218 3.17 -6.87 6.81
CA VAL A 218 2.39 -7.77 5.95
C VAL A 218 2.89 -7.71 4.51
N ALA A 219 3.08 -6.51 3.95
CA ALA A 219 3.58 -6.33 2.59
C ALA A 219 4.99 -6.91 2.42
N GLU A 220 5.92 -6.59 3.33
CA GLU A 220 7.30 -7.10 3.30
C GLU A 220 7.35 -8.62 3.46
N PHE A 221 6.56 -9.19 4.37
CA PHE A 221 6.51 -10.65 4.58
C PHE A 221 6.06 -11.37 3.30
N TRP A 222 4.96 -10.93 2.70
CA TRP A 222 4.40 -11.59 1.53
C TRP A 222 5.21 -11.33 0.25
N GLN A 223 5.83 -10.16 0.11
CA GLN A 223 6.80 -9.94 -0.97
C GLN A 223 8.01 -10.85 -0.81
N GLY A 224 8.58 -10.96 0.40
CA GLY A 224 9.70 -11.88 0.66
C GLY A 224 9.34 -13.33 0.36
N ARG A 225 8.10 -13.74 0.68
CA ARG A 225 7.58 -15.06 0.29
C ARG A 225 7.50 -15.22 -1.22
N ALA A 226 7.00 -14.21 -1.94
CA ALA A 226 6.98 -14.23 -3.40
C ALA A 226 8.40 -14.42 -3.97
N SER A 227 9.37 -13.67 -3.45
CA SER A 227 10.78 -13.81 -3.85
C SER A 227 11.34 -15.20 -3.55
N ASP A 228 11.04 -15.77 -2.37
CA ASP A 228 11.45 -17.13 -2.00
C ASP A 228 10.86 -18.16 -2.98
N TYR A 229 9.55 -18.09 -3.27
CA TYR A 229 8.87 -19.03 -4.16
C TYR A 229 9.38 -18.93 -5.60
N ARG A 230 9.45 -17.71 -6.15
CA ARG A 230 9.90 -17.50 -7.54
C ARG A 230 11.38 -17.77 -7.74
N SER A 231 12.18 -17.69 -6.67
CA SER A 231 13.57 -18.13 -6.70
C SER A 231 13.67 -19.66 -6.63
N ALA A 232 12.88 -20.31 -5.78
CA ALA A 232 12.83 -21.77 -5.68
C ALA A 232 12.41 -22.43 -6.98
N ASP A 233 11.37 -21.93 -7.65
CA ASP A 233 10.92 -22.45 -8.96
C ASP A 233 12.04 -22.41 -10.00
N ARG A 234 12.72 -21.26 -10.14
CA ARG A 234 13.85 -21.12 -11.05
C ARG A 234 15.01 -22.05 -10.71
N ILE A 235 15.29 -22.24 -9.42
CA ILE A 235 16.32 -23.18 -8.97
C ILE A 235 15.96 -24.61 -9.40
N ARG A 236 14.71 -25.02 -9.22
CA ARG A 236 14.24 -26.35 -9.64
C ARG A 236 14.32 -26.52 -11.15
N GLU A 237 13.87 -25.53 -11.91
CA GLU A 237 13.93 -25.54 -13.38
C GLU A 237 15.39 -25.61 -13.92
N ALA A 238 16.33 -24.98 -13.20
CA ALA A 238 17.74 -24.96 -13.58
C ALA A 238 18.50 -26.25 -13.23
N ILE A 239 17.95 -27.12 -12.37
CA ILE A 239 18.58 -28.37 -11.94
C ILE A 239 17.89 -29.54 -12.65
N PRO A 240 18.52 -30.19 -13.64
CA PRO A 240 17.94 -31.37 -14.27
C PRO A 240 17.81 -32.54 -13.28
N ASP A 241 16.79 -33.38 -13.45
CA ASP A 241 16.58 -34.58 -12.63
C ASP A 241 17.82 -35.49 -12.56
N SER A 242 18.59 -35.54 -13.65
CA SER A 242 19.85 -36.30 -13.73
C SER A 242 20.91 -35.85 -12.72
N ASP A 243 20.79 -34.63 -12.21
CA ASP A 243 21.78 -34.03 -11.32
C ASP A 243 21.44 -34.20 -9.83
N TYR A 244 20.23 -34.70 -9.51
CA TYR A 244 19.74 -34.83 -8.14
C TYR A 244 20.64 -35.72 -7.27
N GLU A 245 21.24 -36.77 -7.86
CA GLU A 245 22.13 -37.68 -7.13
C GLU A 245 23.40 -36.99 -6.58
N PHE A 246 23.79 -35.86 -7.17
CA PHE A 246 24.95 -35.06 -6.78
C PHE A 246 24.64 -34.00 -5.74
N LEU A 247 23.37 -33.82 -5.36
CA LEU A 247 22.92 -32.84 -4.38
C LEU A 247 22.73 -33.46 -3.00
N LYS A 248 22.95 -32.67 -1.94
CA LYS A 248 22.72 -33.09 -0.55
C LYS A 248 21.25 -33.03 -0.13
N PHE A 249 20.43 -32.36 -0.91
CA PHE A 249 18.99 -32.26 -0.75
C PHE A 249 18.31 -32.86 -1.99
N ASP A 250 17.02 -33.15 -1.86
CA ASP A 250 16.15 -33.53 -2.98
C ASP A 250 15.39 -32.27 -3.44
N PRO A 251 15.64 -31.74 -4.65
CA PRO A 251 15.00 -30.50 -5.13
C PRO A 251 13.47 -30.54 -5.13
N GLU A 252 12.86 -31.72 -5.25
CA GLU A 252 11.40 -31.88 -5.24
C GLU A 252 10.80 -31.97 -3.84
N ALA A 253 11.57 -32.44 -2.85
CA ALA A 253 11.09 -32.66 -1.49
C ALA A 253 11.46 -31.54 -0.51
N VAL A 254 12.52 -30.76 -0.80
CA VAL A 254 12.99 -29.68 0.06
C VAL A 254 12.05 -28.48 -0.03
N GLY A 255 11.77 -27.84 1.12
CA GLY A 255 10.95 -26.62 1.16
C GLY A 255 11.66 -25.43 0.50
N ASP A 256 10.91 -24.49 -0.06
CA ASP A 256 11.43 -23.40 -0.91
C ASP A 256 12.51 -22.55 -0.24
N ARG A 257 12.27 -22.14 1.01
CA ARG A 257 13.24 -21.35 1.80
C ARG A 257 14.52 -22.15 2.07
N GLU A 258 14.39 -23.45 2.33
CA GLU A 258 15.54 -24.33 2.56
C GLU A 258 16.29 -24.61 1.25
N LEU A 259 15.58 -24.79 0.13
CA LEU A 259 16.16 -24.91 -1.21
C LEU A 259 17.05 -23.70 -1.51
N HIS A 260 16.51 -22.50 -1.33
CA HIS A 260 17.23 -21.26 -1.53
C HIS A 260 18.46 -21.16 -0.62
N ALA A 261 18.34 -21.49 0.67
CA ALA A 261 19.45 -21.50 1.61
C ALA A 261 20.56 -22.51 1.23
N TRP A 262 20.20 -23.67 0.68
CA TRP A 262 21.17 -24.64 0.19
C TRP A 262 22.01 -24.10 -0.96
N VAL A 263 21.37 -23.50 -1.97
CA VAL A 263 22.06 -23.06 -3.19
C VAL A 263 22.78 -21.72 -3.05
N THR A 264 22.33 -20.85 -2.14
CA THR A 264 22.99 -19.56 -1.85
C THR A 264 24.05 -19.63 -0.76
N GLY A 265 24.30 -20.82 -0.20
CA GLY A 265 25.31 -21.02 0.85
C GLY A 265 24.85 -20.66 2.27
N GLY A 266 23.57 -20.37 2.47
CA GLY A 266 22.95 -20.14 3.78
C GLY A 266 23.04 -21.32 4.75
N MET A 267 23.28 -22.53 4.25
CA MET A 267 23.49 -23.73 5.07
C MET A 267 24.88 -23.81 5.71
N GLY A 268 25.82 -22.90 5.35
CA GLY A 268 27.18 -22.90 5.90
C GLY A 268 28.06 -24.07 5.41
N GLU A 269 27.56 -24.88 4.48
CA GLU A 269 28.31 -25.92 3.79
C GLU A 269 27.90 -26.04 2.31
N SER A 270 28.72 -26.70 1.51
CA SER A 270 28.41 -26.94 0.09
C SER A 270 27.23 -27.90 -0.05
N HIS A 271 26.27 -27.57 -0.91
CA HIS A 271 25.15 -28.42 -1.30
C HIS A 271 25.53 -29.64 -2.15
N LEU A 272 26.78 -29.70 -2.63
CA LEU A 272 27.24 -30.75 -3.53
C LEU A 272 27.83 -31.95 -2.79
N ARG A 273 27.44 -33.15 -3.23
CA ARG A 273 28.09 -34.42 -2.91
C ARG A 273 29.36 -34.55 -3.74
N LYS A 274 30.42 -33.82 -3.36
CA LYS A 274 31.70 -33.76 -4.09
C LYS A 274 32.32 -35.14 -4.38
N LYS A 275 32.09 -36.13 -3.51
CA LYS A 275 32.55 -37.51 -3.72
C LYS A 275 31.77 -38.24 -4.82
N ALA A 276 30.46 -38.00 -4.93
CA ALA A 276 29.62 -38.60 -5.96
C ALA A 276 29.99 -38.04 -7.34
N ILE A 277 30.19 -36.72 -7.45
CA ILE A 277 30.62 -36.06 -8.70
C ILE A 277 31.96 -36.64 -9.18
N ARG A 278 32.95 -36.76 -8.28
CA ARG A 278 34.27 -37.32 -8.62
C ARG A 278 34.26 -38.82 -8.92
N ALA A 279 33.18 -39.53 -8.59
CA ALA A 279 33.01 -40.94 -8.93
C ALA A 279 32.26 -41.13 -10.26
N ALA A 280 31.45 -40.15 -10.67
CA ALA A 280 30.61 -40.21 -11.86
C ALA A 280 31.27 -39.62 -13.12
N PHE A 281 32.23 -38.70 -12.97
CA PHE A 281 32.87 -37.99 -14.07
C PHE A 281 34.40 -38.10 -14.01
N ASP A 282 35.06 -37.95 -15.17
CA ASP A 282 36.52 -38.05 -15.30
C ASP A 282 37.14 -36.78 -15.92
N GLY A 283 38.37 -36.47 -15.52
CA GLY A 283 39.17 -35.38 -16.11
C GLY A 283 38.46 -34.02 -16.09
N SER A 284 38.42 -33.34 -17.25
CA SER A 284 37.79 -32.02 -17.40
C SER A 284 36.26 -32.03 -17.19
N GLU A 285 35.60 -33.19 -17.19
CA GLU A 285 34.15 -33.28 -16.97
C GLU A 285 33.79 -33.03 -15.50
N ILE A 286 34.71 -33.37 -14.57
CA ILE A 286 34.55 -33.08 -13.14
C ILE A 286 34.44 -31.56 -12.92
N GLU A 287 35.31 -30.78 -13.58
CA GLU A 287 35.32 -29.31 -13.46
C GLU A 287 34.03 -28.71 -14.02
N ARG A 288 33.59 -29.15 -15.21
CA ARG A 288 32.32 -28.71 -15.80
C ARG A 288 31.10 -29.06 -14.94
N ALA A 289 31.09 -30.25 -14.34
CA ALA A 289 30.02 -30.65 -13.42
C ALA A 289 30.02 -29.77 -12.16
N PHE A 290 31.18 -29.47 -11.58
CA PHE A 290 31.26 -28.52 -10.47
C PHE A 290 30.82 -27.11 -10.87
N GLU A 291 31.22 -26.59 -12.02
CA GLU A 291 30.80 -25.26 -12.48
C GLU A 291 29.28 -25.18 -12.66
N ARG A 292 28.68 -26.15 -13.36
CA ARG A 292 27.23 -26.22 -13.57
C ARG A 292 26.46 -26.34 -12.26
N LEU A 293 26.88 -27.24 -11.37
CA LEU A 293 26.15 -27.57 -10.14
C LEU A 293 26.40 -26.58 -9.00
N SER A 294 27.54 -25.87 -9.00
CA SER A 294 27.87 -24.93 -7.90
C SER A 294 27.08 -23.64 -7.97
N ARG A 295 26.53 -23.29 -9.13
CA ARG A 295 25.75 -22.08 -9.36
C ARG A 295 24.58 -22.34 -10.32
N PRO A 296 23.55 -23.10 -9.91
CA PRO A 296 22.30 -23.19 -10.68
C PRO A 296 21.57 -21.84 -10.77
N THR A 297 22.10 -20.78 -10.15
CA THR A 297 21.45 -19.50 -9.81
C THR A 297 22.08 -18.26 -10.45
N ALA A 298 22.97 -18.38 -11.45
CA ALA A 298 23.65 -17.19 -12.02
C ALA A 298 22.67 -16.10 -12.52
N ASP A 299 21.49 -16.50 -13.00
CA ASP A 299 20.40 -15.58 -13.40
C ASP A 299 19.48 -15.17 -12.23
N VAL A 300 19.49 -15.91 -11.11
CA VAL A 300 18.71 -15.58 -9.89
C VAL A 300 19.38 -14.45 -9.11
N GLU A 301 20.72 -14.35 -9.12
CA GLU A 301 21.47 -13.33 -8.37
C GLU A 301 21.41 -11.91 -8.97
N THR A 302 21.00 -11.77 -10.24
CA THR A 302 21.07 -10.48 -10.98
C THR A 302 19.70 -9.88 -11.33
N ARG A 303 18.60 -10.58 -11.04
CA ARG A 303 17.24 -10.13 -11.36
C ARG A 303 16.66 -9.21 -10.28
N SER A 304 15.77 -8.32 -10.69
CA SER A 304 14.87 -7.61 -9.75
C SER A 304 13.82 -8.59 -9.21
N ASP A 305 13.53 -8.50 -7.92
CA ASP A 305 12.48 -9.25 -7.23
C ASP A 305 11.25 -8.39 -6.89
N ASP A 306 11.25 -7.12 -7.31
CA ASP A 306 10.17 -6.17 -7.04
C ASP A 306 8.82 -6.60 -7.62
N LEU A 307 8.84 -7.39 -8.70
CA LEU A 307 7.66 -7.91 -9.40
C LEU A 307 7.44 -9.42 -9.15
N ASP A 308 8.15 -10.02 -8.20
CA ASP A 308 7.86 -11.41 -7.83
C ASP A 308 6.43 -11.52 -7.29
N TYR A 309 5.78 -12.61 -7.67
CA TYR A 309 4.34 -12.80 -7.49
C TYR A 309 4.01 -14.07 -6.70
N LEU A 310 2.82 -14.07 -6.13
CA LEU A 310 2.17 -15.19 -5.47
C LEU A 310 1.07 -15.75 -6.37
N GLU A 311 0.81 -17.05 -6.27
CA GLU A 311 -0.28 -17.72 -6.97
C GLU A 311 -0.93 -18.82 -6.11
N GLY A 312 -2.18 -19.18 -6.42
CA GLY A 312 -2.94 -20.20 -5.68
C GLY A 312 -3.01 -19.95 -4.17
N ARG A 313 -2.69 -20.97 -3.38
CA ARG A 313 -2.75 -20.91 -1.89
C ARG A 313 -1.88 -19.80 -1.29
N GLU A 314 -0.77 -19.45 -1.93
CA GLU A 314 0.12 -18.39 -1.46
C GLU A 314 -0.56 -17.02 -1.59
N ALA A 315 -1.19 -16.77 -2.74
CA ALA A 315 -1.97 -15.56 -2.99
C ALA A 315 -3.16 -15.46 -2.02
N HIS A 316 -3.84 -16.58 -1.77
CA HIS A 316 -4.94 -16.66 -0.79
C HIS A 316 -4.49 -16.26 0.62
N GLY A 317 -3.34 -16.75 1.07
CA GLY A 317 -2.77 -16.35 2.37
C GLY A 317 -2.48 -14.85 2.43
N TYR A 318 -1.91 -14.29 1.37
CA TYR A 318 -1.70 -12.84 1.26
C TYR A 318 -3.01 -12.06 1.34
N TYR A 319 -4.05 -12.48 0.62
CA TYR A 319 -5.34 -11.78 0.64
C TYR A 319 -5.95 -11.73 2.04
N VAL A 320 -5.90 -12.84 2.79
CA VAL A 320 -6.42 -12.90 4.17
C VAL A 320 -5.67 -11.94 5.09
N ASP A 321 -4.34 -11.93 5.05
CA ASP A 321 -3.50 -11.09 5.90
C ASP A 321 -3.58 -9.60 5.50
N MET A 322 -3.63 -9.32 4.21
CA MET A 322 -3.80 -7.98 3.67
C MET A 322 -5.16 -7.38 4.04
N LEU A 323 -6.23 -8.17 3.98
CA LEU A 323 -7.57 -7.73 4.37
C LEU A 323 -7.62 -7.30 5.83
N PHE A 324 -6.97 -8.05 6.73
CA PHE A 324 -6.83 -7.63 8.12
C PHE A 324 -6.09 -6.29 8.24
N ALA A 325 -4.96 -6.12 7.56
CA ALA A 325 -4.21 -4.86 7.56
C ALA A 325 -5.04 -3.68 7.01
N GLN A 326 -5.88 -3.91 6.00
CA GLN A 326 -6.80 -2.90 5.47
C GLN A 326 -7.90 -2.51 6.49
N GLN A 327 -8.44 -3.48 7.24
CA GLN A 327 -9.39 -3.17 8.31
C GLN A 327 -8.71 -2.47 9.49
N TYR A 328 -7.47 -2.82 9.80
CA TYR A 328 -6.64 -2.13 10.78
C TYR A 328 -6.42 -0.66 10.39
N ALA A 329 -6.07 -0.36 9.14
CA ALA A 329 -5.94 1.02 8.65
C ALA A 329 -7.26 1.80 8.76
N ARG A 330 -8.39 1.17 8.42
CA ARG A 330 -9.71 1.77 8.57
C ARG A 330 -10.01 2.11 10.02
N TRP A 331 -9.76 1.19 10.93
CA TRP A 331 -9.97 1.36 12.36
C TRP A 331 -9.04 2.44 12.94
N ASN A 332 -7.76 2.46 12.51
CA ASN A 332 -6.79 3.49 12.88
C ASN A 332 -7.33 4.91 12.60
N ARG A 333 -7.88 5.15 11.39
CA ARG A 333 -8.46 6.46 11.05
C ARG A 333 -9.72 6.79 11.84
N THR A 334 -10.54 5.79 12.17
CA THR A 334 -11.70 5.98 13.05
C THR A 334 -11.26 6.43 14.44
N LEU A 335 -10.29 5.72 15.04
CA LEU A 335 -9.74 6.08 16.35
C LEU A 335 -9.12 7.48 16.38
N ILE A 336 -8.38 7.87 15.33
CA ILE A 336 -7.80 9.21 15.22
C ILE A 336 -8.92 10.26 15.18
N GLY A 337 -9.94 10.07 14.33
CA GLY A 337 -11.05 11.00 14.21
C GLY A 337 -11.84 11.14 15.51
N GLU A 338 -12.13 10.03 16.19
CA GLU A 338 -12.81 9.99 17.49
C GLU A 338 -11.99 10.65 18.59
N ALA A 339 -10.68 10.39 18.66
CA ALA A 339 -9.77 11.02 19.62
C ALA A 339 -9.72 12.55 19.43
N ILE A 340 -9.64 13.02 18.18
CA ILE A 340 -9.67 14.46 17.86
C ILE A 340 -11.03 15.07 18.23
N CYS A 341 -12.13 14.46 17.80
CA CYS A 341 -13.47 14.98 18.10
C CYS A 341 -13.72 15.06 19.61
N SER A 342 -13.29 14.04 20.37
CA SER A 342 -13.32 14.01 21.84
C SER A 342 -12.48 15.13 22.46
N ALA A 343 -11.25 15.34 21.98
CA ALA A 343 -10.37 16.41 22.46
C ALA A 343 -10.92 17.82 22.20
N LEU A 344 -11.74 17.98 21.15
CA LEU A 344 -12.42 19.24 20.83
C LEU A 344 -13.79 19.38 21.49
N GLY A 345 -14.33 18.31 22.10
CA GLY A 345 -15.69 18.29 22.64
C GLY A 345 -16.77 18.39 21.56
N VAL A 346 -16.53 17.84 20.37
CA VAL A 346 -17.46 17.85 19.23
C VAL A 346 -17.95 16.43 18.92
N GLU A 347 -19.24 16.30 18.61
CA GLU A 347 -19.79 15.09 18.02
C GLU A 347 -19.92 15.29 16.50
N PRO A 348 -19.31 14.45 15.64
CA PRO A 348 -19.42 14.60 14.20
C PRO A 348 -20.85 14.31 13.71
N ILE A 349 -21.36 15.16 12.81
CA ILE A 349 -22.69 15.04 12.20
C ILE A 349 -22.75 13.84 11.25
N ASP A 350 -21.65 13.61 10.52
CA ASP A 350 -21.53 12.59 9.50
C ASP A 350 -20.05 12.21 9.31
N SER A 351 -19.79 11.00 8.81
CA SER A 351 -18.43 10.59 8.46
C SER A 351 -18.39 9.53 7.36
N PHE A 352 -17.31 9.56 6.56
CA PHE A 352 -17.03 8.54 5.55
C PHE A 352 -15.52 8.40 5.32
N GLN A 353 -15.12 7.36 4.58
CA GLN A 353 -13.70 7.11 4.29
C GLN A 353 -13.48 6.77 2.81
N SER A 354 -12.32 7.19 2.28
CA SER A 354 -11.84 6.90 0.92
C SER A 354 -10.47 6.23 1.00
N ILE A 355 -10.30 5.05 0.42
CA ILE A 355 -9.06 4.24 0.51
C ILE A 355 -8.36 4.30 -0.84
N HIS A 356 -7.02 4.28 -0.87
CA HIS A 356 -6.27 4.40 -2.13
C HIS A 356 -5.09 3.45 -2.37
N ASN A 357 -4.66 2.64 -1.39
CA ASN A 357 -3.65 1.59 -1.56
C ASN A 357 -4.18 0.26 -1.03
N TYR A 358 -4.88 -0.51 -1.84
CA TYR A 358 -5.60 -1.69 -1.35
C TYR A 358 -6.07 -2.62 -2.47
N ILE A 359 -6.42 -3.86 -2.10
CA ILE A 359 -7.29 -4.71 -2.93
C ILE A 359 -8.72 -4.48 -2.43
N ASP A 360 -9.58 -4.03 -3.33
CA ASP A 360 -11.00 -3.93 -3.03
C ASP A 360 -11.65 -5.29 -3.20
N PHE A 361 -11.83 -5.96 -2.08
CA PHE A 361 -12.42 -7.29 -2.06
C PHE A 361 -13.92 -7.34 -2.40
N ARG A 362 -14.56 -6.21 -2.72
CA ARG A 362 -15.95 -6.18 -3.21
C ARG A 362 -16.02 -6.28 -4.73
N ASP A 363 -15.13 -5.57 -5.43
CA ASP A 363 -15.09 -5.56 -6.90
C ASP A 363 -13.82 -6.21 -7.46
N LEU A 364 -13.03 -6.86 -6.60
CA LEU A 364 -11.80 -7.56 -6.92
C LEU A 364 -10.87 -6.70 -7.78
N THR A 365 -10.66 -5.45 -7.38
CA THR A 365 -9.78 -4.53 -8.11
C THR A 365 -8.62 -4.10 -7.22
N VAL A 366 -7.41 -4.26 -7.74
CA VAL A 366 -6.16 -3.81 -7.14
C VAL A 366 -6.02 -2.31 -7.43
N ARG A 367 -5.73 -1.51 -6.39
CA ARG A 367 -5.58 -0.05 -6.51
C ARG A 367 -4.35 0.43 -5.73
N LYS A 368 -3.51 1.23 -6.38
CA LYS A 368 -2.40 1.95 -5.75
C LYS A 368 -2.41 3.40 -6.18
N GLY A 369 -2.59 4.31 -5.24
CA GLY A 369 -2.89 5.70 -5.52
C GLY A 369 -4.14 5.88 -6.38
N ALA A 370 -5.17 5.09 -6.16
CA ALA A 370 -6.44 5.24 -6.84
C ALA A 370 -7.58 4.87 -5.89
N THR A 371 -8.67 5.63 -5.92
CA THR A 371 -9.79 5.46 -4.98
C THR A 371 -11.05 4.98 -5.70
N PRO A 372 -11.88 4.13 -5.08
CA PRO A 372 -13.12 3.67 -5.70
C PRO A 372 -14.13 4.81 -5.87
N ALA A 373 -14.62 4.98 -7.09
CA ALA A 373 -15.59 5.98 -7.51
C ALA A 373 -16.81 5.32 -8.18
N ARG A 374 -17.43 4.37 -7.48
CA ARG A 374 -18.70 3.74 -7.86
C ARG A 374 -19.82 4.80 -7.92
N GLU A 375 -20.87 4.53 -8.69
CA GLU A 375 -21.98 5.47 -8.84
C GLU A 375 -22.56 5.85 -7.46
N GLY A 376 -22.60 7.16 -7.18
CA GLY A 376 -23.10 7.71 -5.92
C GLY A 376 -22.14 7.59 -4.73
N GLN A 377 -21.01 6.90 -4.86
CA GLN A 377 -20.06 6.72 -3.77
C GLN A 377 -19.41 8.06 -3.41
N ARG A 378 -19.47 8.46 -2.14
CA ARG A 378 -18.73 9.64 -1.65
C ARG A 378 -17.24 9.36 -1.61
N VAL A 379 -16.48 10.31 -2.12
CA VAL A 379 -15.03 10.29 -2.22
C VAL A 379 -14.49 11.58 -1.63
N VAL A 380 -13.41 11.49 -0.86
CA VAL A 380 -12.60 12.64 -0.45
C VAL A 380 -11.22 12.50 -1.06
N VAL A 381 -10.76 13.54 -1.75
CA VAL A 381 -9.50 13.58 -2.48
C VAL A 381 -8.66 14.73 -1.94
N PRO A 382 -7.51 14.45 -1.28
CA PRO A 382 -6.60 15.49 -0.80
C PRO A 382 -5.88 16.17 -1.95
N LEU A 383 -5.67 17.47 -1.83
CA LEU A 383 -4.86 18.27 -2.75
C LEU A 383 -3.46 18.44 -2.15
N ASN A 384 -3.18 19.61 -1.59
CA ASN A 384 -1.98 19.90 -0.82
C ASN A 384 -2.34 20.67 0.46
N MET A 385 -1.34 20.96 1.30
CA MET A 385 -1.54 21.59 2.60
C MET A 385 -2.24 22.97 2.55
N ALA A 386 -2.16 23.69 1.42
CA ALA A 386 -2.73 25.03 1.24
C ALA A 386 -4.09 25.02 0.52
N GLU A 387 -4.34 24.03 -0.33
CA GLU A 387 -5.55 23.96 -1.17
C GLU A 387 -6.62 23.00 -0.62
N GLY A 388 -6.27 22.19 0.38
CA GLY A 388 -7.19 21.37 1.16
C GLY A 388 -7.66 20.12 0.43
N SER A 389 -8.97 19.86 0.44
CA SER A 389 -9.55 18.61 -0.04
C SER A 389 -10.82 18.81 -0.87
N ILE A 390 -11.11 17.87 -1.76
CA ILE A 390 -12.34 17.83 -2.55
C ILE A 390 -13.27 16.74 -2.01
N ILE A 391 -14.57 17.04 -1.88
CA ILE A 391 -15.60 16.01 -1.74
C ILE A 391 -16.29 15.83 -3.09
N ALA A 392 -16.39 14.59 -3.54
CA ALA A 392 -17.01 14.23 -4.80
C ALA A 392 -17.93 13.00 -4.65
N SER A 393 -18.78 12.80 -5.66
CA SER A 393 -19.62 11.61 -5.81
C SER A 393 -19.22 10.84 -7.06
N GLY A 394 -18.88 9.57 -6.92
CA GLY A 394 -18.43 8.72 -8.01
C GLY A 394 -19.49 8.57 -9.10
N ARG A 395 -19.04 8.49 -10.35
CA ARG A 395 -19.87 8.30 -11.54
C ARG A 395 -20.01 6.84 -11.96
N GLY A 396 -19.23 5.92 -11.37
CA GLY A 396 -19.26 4.51 -11.73
C GLY A 396 -18.68 4.22 -13.11
N ASN A 397 -17.69 4.99 -13.56
CA ASN A 397 -17.13 4.87 -14.90
C ASN A 397 -16.34 3.56 -15.09
N ASP A 398 -16.90 2.61 -15.85
CA ASP A 398 -16.29 1.29 -16.10
C ASP A 398 -14.96 1.37 -16.85
N ALA A 399 -14.75 2.39 -17.70
CA ALA A 399 -13.48 2.58 -18.41
C ALA A 399 -12.29 2.86 -17.46
N TYR A 400 -12.59 3.31 -16.24
CA TYR A 400 -11.64 3.62 -15.16
C TYR A 400 -11.67 2.55 -14.06
N HIS A 401 -12.24 1.36 -14.31
CA HIS A 401 -12.51 0.34 -13.29
C HIS A 401 -13.27 0.91 -12.08
N ARG A 402 -14.20 1.84 -12.34
CA ARG A 402 -14.95 2.58 -11.31
C ARG A 402 -14.03 3.17 -10.25
N SER A 403 -12.89 3.72 -10.68
CA SER A 403 -11.88 4.35 -9.83
C SER A 403 -11.67 5.80 -10.24
N ALA A 404 -11.11 6.58 -9.33
CA ALA A 404 -10.75 7.98 -9.50
C ALA A 404 -9.32 8.23 -9.01
N PRO A 405 -8.68 9.33 -9.44
CA PRO A 405 -7.50 9.89 -8.81
C PRO A 405 -7.60 9.92 -7.28
N HIS A 406 -6.48 9.69 -6.61
CA HIS A 406 -6.45 9.64 -5.14
C HIS A 406 -5.97 10.93 -4.49
N GLY A 407 -5.33 11.82 -5.24
CA GLY A 407 -4.81 13.08 -4.71
C GLY A 407 -4.05 13.87 -5.76
N ALA A 408 -3.34 14.91 -5.32
CA ALA A 408 -2.64 15.81 -6.23
C ALA A 408 -1.52 15.16 -7.05
N GLY A 409 -0.93 14.06 -6.59
CA GLY A 409 0.28 13.53 -7.21
C GLY A 409 1.46 14.50 -7.07
N ARG A 410 2.67 13.96 -7.03
CA ARG A 410 3.87 14.79 -6.86
C ARG A 410 4.35 15.31 -8.22
N THR A 411 4.97 16.49 -8.21
CA THR A 411 5.70 17.07 -9.36
C THR A 411 7.20 16.92 -9.22
N MET A 412 7.68 16.55 -8.03
CA MET A 412 9.09 16.37 -7.70
C MET A 412 9.27 15.31 -6.62
N SER A 413 10.46 14.71 -6.58
CA SER A 413 10.80 13.72 -5.54
C SER A 413 10.87 14.37 -4.15
N ARG A 414 10.84 13.56 -3.08
CA ARG A 414 11.03 14.08 -1.71
C ARG A 414 12.39 14.74 -1.53
N GLY A 415 13.45 14.12 -2.06
CA GLY A 415 14.81 14.66 -1.97
C GLY A 415 14.94 15.98 -2.72
N GLU A 416 14.41 16.04 -3.93
CA GLU A 416 14.38 17.28 -4.73
C GLU A 416 13.62 18.41 -4.03
N ALA A 417 12.49 18.12 -3.39
CA ALA A 417 11.75 19.12 -2.62
C ALA A 417 12.57 19.69 -1.44
N PHE A 418 13.31 18.84 -0.70
CA PHE A 418 14.23 19.30 0.35
C PHE A 418 15.41 20.12 -0.20
N GLU A 419 15.82 19.88 -1.44
CA GLU A 419 16.91 20.61 -2.08
C GLU A 419 16.46 21.96 -2.66
N THR A 420 15.22 22.06 -3.15
CA THR A 420 14.79 23.17 -4.02
C THR A 420 13.74 24.11 -3.42
N VAL A 421 12.86 23.64 -2.53
CA VAL A 421 11.74 24.46 -2.03
C VAL A 421 12.22 25.38 -0.92
N GLU A 422 12.21 26.69 -1.08
CA GLU A 422 12.66 27.59 -0.01
C GLU A 422 11.62 27.71 1.13
N MET A 423 12.07 27.77 2.38
CA MET A 423 11.15 27.88 3.54
C MET A 423 10.27 29.13 3.47
N ALA A 424 10.80 30.26 2.97
CA ALA A 424 10.02 31.47 2.82
C ALA A 424 8.88 31.31 1.78
N GLU A 425 9.10 30.51 0.74
CA GLU A 425 8.07 30.18 -0.25
C GLU A 425 7.03 29.25 0.34
N PHE A 426 7.46 28.27 1.14
CA PHE A 426 6.55 27.38 1.86
C PHE A 426 5.65 28.15 2.85
N GLU A 427 6.22 29.02 3.68
CA GLU A 427 5.48 29.89 4.59
C GLU A 427 4.49 30.79 3.84
N THR A 428 4.90 31.35 2.69
CA THR A 428 4.05 32.19 1.86
C THR A 428 2.89 31.39 1.25
N ALA A 429 3.15 30.18 0.76
CA ALA A 429 2.12 29.32 0.19
C ALA A 429 1.07 28.89 1.22
N MET A 430 1.46 28.78 2.49
CA MET A 430 0.57 28.43 3.60
C MET A 430 -0.13 29.65 4.22
N ALA A 431 0.05 30.86 3.69
CA ALA A 431 -0.56 32.06 4.23
C ALA A 431 -2.10 31.94 4.30
N GLY A 432 -2.64 32.05 5.52
CA GLY A 432 -4.08 31.89 5.78
C GLY A 432 -4.50 30.51 6.31
N VAL A 433 -3.57 29.54 6.32
CA VAL A 433 -3.75 28.22 6.93
C VAL A 433 -2.85 28.12 8.16
N TYR A 434 -3.44 27.91 9.34
CA TYR A 434 -2.63 27.71 10.55
C TYR A 434 -1.94 26.34 10.50
N SER A 435 -0.63 26.30 10.79
CA SER A 435 0.08 25.03 10.91
C SER A 435 1.40 25.23 11.64
N GLU A 436 1.61 24.53 12.77
CA GLU A 436 2.94 24.44 13.39
C GLU A 436 3.85 23.42 12.69
N SER A 437 3.35 22.81 11.61
CA SER A 437 4.09 21.81 10.82
C SER A 437 4.87 22.43 9.66
N VAL A 438 4.77 23.75 9.44
CA VAL A 438 5.58 24.46 8.44
C VAL A 438 6.99 24.66 9.00
N VAL A 439 7.79 23.59 8.90
CA VAL A 439 9.17 23.52 9.37
C VAL A 439 10.05 22.86 8.30
N ASP A 440 11.37 23.05 8.40
CA ASP A 440 12.34 22.54 7.40
C ASP A 440 12.22 21.03 7.16
N GLY A 441 11.93 20.26 8.21
CA GLY A 441 11.73 18.80 8.12
C GLY A 441 10.49 18.35 7.33
N VAL A 442 9.61 19.27 6.93
CA VAL A 442 8.35 18.98 6.22
C VAL A 442 8.35 19.60 4.80
N ARG A 443 9.50 20.10 4.33
CA ARG A 443 9.61 20.71 2.99
C ARG A 443 9.24 19.75 1.85
N ASP A 444 9.41 18.45 2.04
CA ASP A 444 8.99 17.45 1.06
C ASP A 444 7.46 17.37 0.86
N GLU A 445 6.70 17.97 1.76
CA GLU A 445 5.24 18.00 1.75
C GLU A 445 4.68 19.41 1.44
N ALA A 446 5.56 20.37 1.12
CA ALA A 446 5.16 21.73 0.79
C ALA A 446 4.25 21.76 -0.46
N PRO A 447 3.28 22.72 -0.57
CA PRO A 447 2.34 22.77 -1.70
C PRO A 447 2.96 22.72 -3.11
N MET A 448 4.19 23.24 -3.27
CA MET A 448 4.96 23.30 -4.52
C MET A 448 5.43 21.91 -4.99
N ALA A 449 5.48 20.92 -4.10
CA ALA A 449 5.84 19.56 -4.44
C ALA A 449 4.71 18.76 -5.10
N TYR A 450 3.52 19.35 -5.21
CA TYR A 450 2.29 18.71 -5.68
C TYR A 450 1.74 19.37 -6.95
N LYS A 451 0.97 18.62 -7.74
CA LYS A 451 0.29 19.19 -8.92
C LYS A 451 -0.78 20.21 -8.47
N PRO A 452 -1.11 21.23 -9.29
CA PRO A 452 -2.12 22.23 -8.95
C PRO A 452 -3.51 21.63 -8.74
N ALA A 453 -4.31 22.19 -7.82
CA ALA A 453 -5.66 21.69 -7.53
C ALA A 453 -6.60 21.63 -8.74
N ASP A 454 -6.50 22.56 -9.68
CA ASP A 454 -7.35 22.58 -10.86
C ASP A 454 -7.07 21.40 -11.80
N ALA A 455 -5.80 21.00 -11.94
CA ALA A 455 -5.46 19.83 -12.75
C ALA A 455 -6.11 18.54 -12.20
N ILE A 456 -6.27 18.44 -10.88
CA ILE A 456 -6.91 17.30 -10.22
C ILE A 456 -8.42 17.35 -10.33
N ALA A 457 -8.98 18.54 -10.21
CA ALA A 457 -10.41 18.73 -10.41
C ALA A 457 -10.83 18.33 -11.83
N ASP A 458 -10.03 18.70 -12.82
CA ASP A 458 -10.24 18.31 -14.23
C ASP A 458 -10.05 16.80 -14.40
N ALA A 459 -9.01 16.22 -13.79
CA ALA A 459 -8.77 14.77 -13.80
C ALA A 459 -9.88 13.94 -13.14
N LEU A 460 -10.58 14.51 -12.16
CA LEU A 460 -11.70 13.86 -11.48
C LEU A 460 -12.97 13.83 -12.33
N GLU A 461 -13.18 14.80 -13.20
CA GLU A 461 -14.44 15.03 -13.92
C GLU A 461 -15.03 13.76 -14.60
N PRO A 462 -14.23 12.90 -15.27
CA PRO A 462 -14.73 11.66 -15.89
C PRO A 462 -15.18 10.58 -14.90
N THR A 463 -14.71 10.63 -13.67
CA THR A 463 -14.82 9.54 -12.68
C THR A 463 -15.69 9.91 -11.48
N ALA A 464 -15.74 11.19 -11.12
CA ALA A 464 -16.49 11.71 -9.99
C ALA A 464 -17.01 13.13 -10.29
N ALA A 465 -18.20 13.43 -9.79
CA ALA A 465 -18.76 14.78 -9.79
C ALA A 465 -18.36 15.49 -8.50
N ILE A 466 -17.65 16.61 -8.60
CA ILE A 466 -17.28 17.42 -7.44
C ILE A 466 -18.55 18.00 -6.81
N THR A 467 -18.78 17.69 -5.53
CA THR A 467 -19.92 18.20 -4.76
C THR A 467 -19.53 19.32 -3.83
N ASP A 468 -18.27 19.37 -3.39
CA ASP A 468 -17.76 20.41 -2.50
C ASP A 468 -16.24 20.56 -2.59
N ARG A 469 -15.75 21.73 -2.17
CA ARG A 469 -14.32 21.98 -1.90
C ARG A 469 -14.17 22.41 -0.44
N LEU A 470 -13.18 21.86 0.23
CA LEU A 470 -12.88 22.12 1.62
C LEU A 470 -11.65 23.04 1.69
N ASP A 471 -11.86 24.30 2.04
CA ASP A 471 -10.79 25.29 2.20
C ASP A 471 -10.09 25.08 3.55
N PRO A 472 -8.80 24.72 3.59
CA PRO A 472 -8.13 24.41 4.83
C PRO A 472 -8.01 25.68 5.67
N VAL A 473 -8.28 25.55 6.97
CA VAL A 473 -8.05 26.61 7.96
C VAL A 473 -6.93 26.23 8.92
N HIS A 474 -6.66 24.93 9.07
CA HIS A 474 -5.61 24.43 9.95
C HIS A 474 -5.11 23.06 9.43
N ASN A 475 -3.80 22.91 9.24
CA ASN A 475 -3.16 21.66 8.83
C ASN A 475 -2.10 21.20 9.85
N LEU A 476 -2.10 19.92 10.20
CA LEU A 476 -1.14 19.32 11.13
C LEU A 476 -0.51 18.06 10.53
N LYS A 477 0.80 17.94 10.67
CA LYS A 477 1.60 16.77 10.28
C LYS A 477 2.61 16.44 11.37
N SER A 478 3.27 15.30 11.21
CA SER A 478 4.50 15.04 11.96
C SER A 478 5.56 16.08 11.58
N VAL A 479 6.34 16.51 12.57
CA VAL A 479 7.47 17.44 12.41
C VAL A 479 8.82 16.71 12.38
N GLU A 480 8.80 15.36 12.35
CA GLU A 480 9.97 14.47 12.47
C GLU A 480 10.28 13.70 11.18
#